data_AF-A0A963UCN1-F1
#
_entry.id   AF-A0A963UCN1-F1
#
_cell.length_a   1.000
_cell.length_b   1.000
_cell.length_c   1.000
_cell.angle_alpha   90.00
_cell.angle_beta   90.00
_cell.angle_gamma   90.00
#
_symmetry.space_group_name_H-M   'P 1'
#
loop_
_entity.id
_entity.type
_entity.pdbx_description
1 polymer ?
#
loop_
_entity_poly.entity_id
_entity_poly.type
_entity_poly.pdbx_seq_one_letter_code
_entity_poly.pdbx_strand_id
1 'polypeptide(L)'
;RSPETDWARLTRRDRVAVFIPNDTAPQEIRDCLHEEIAQALGPLNDLYELPDSVFNDDNFHTVLTGFDMLMLRVHYAPDLASGMTRAAVAARLPAIFARLNPAGERPAGPPVDPTPRVFVRAVEAALGPRGSPSARRSAAARAVDIVRSRGWRDERAGFALYAFGRLIQSRDATAAQAAYLGARAAFDAIPGAEIQRAQVDLPLATFALSRGDAPAAIQIARAAMPAARRAQNAALLAELQRTEAAALRLLGRGAEADAARLDSLGWARYGFGSVEEIANFDASFRSLERLAEVTQQ
;
A
#
# COMPACT_ATOMS: atom_id res chain seq x y z
N ARG A 1 7.40 -25.85 -16.24
CA ARG A 1 7.92 -24.61 -16.86
C ARG A 1 9.21 -24.96 -17.58
N SER A 2 9.45 -24.42 -18.78
CA SER A 2 10.72 -24.60 -19.50
C SER A 2 11.86 -23.89 -18.75
N PRO A 3 13.13 -24.30 -18.93
CA PRO A 3 14.28 -23.61 -18.31
C PRO A 3 14.36 -22.12 -18.65
N GLU A 4 13.82 -21.72 -19.79
CA GLU A 4 13.80 -20.34 -20.30
C GLU A 4 12.78 -19.44 -19.57
N THR A 5 11.80 -20.03 -18.88
CA THR A 5 10.73 -19.31 -18.15
C THR A 5 10.85 -19.46 -16.63
N ASP A 6 11.87 -20.16 -16.16
CA ASP A 6 12.19 -20.30 -14.74
C ASP A 6 13.20 -19.22 -14.33
N TRP A 7 12.67 -18.07 -13.91
CA TRP A 7 13.44 -16.89 -13.53
C TRP A 7 14.50 -17.16 -12.46
N ALA A 8 14.26 -18.12 -11.57
CA ALA A 8 15.21 -18.49 -10.52
C ALA A 8 16.49 -19.13 -11.07
N ARG A 9 16.49 -19.54 -12.35
CA ARG A 9 17.64 -20.17 -13.02
C ARG A 9 18.25 -19.27 -14.10
N LEU A 10 17.63 -18.13 -14.42
CA LEU A 10 18.16 -17.19 -15.41
C LEU A 10 19.37 -16.45 -14.85
N THR A 11 20.52 -16.61 -15.50
CA THR A 11 21.75 -15.88 -15.13
C THR A 11 21.78 -14.48 -15.75
N ARG A 12 21.22 -14.32 -16.95
CA ARG A 12 21.16 -13.05 -17.69
C ARG A 12 19.75 -12.82 -18.20
N ARG A 13 19.30 -11.57 -18.15
CA ARG A 13 17.97 -11.12 -18.57
C ARG A 13 18.09 -10.15 -19.73
N ASP A 14 18.00 -10.65 -20.95
CA ASP A 14 18.11 -9.82 -22.17
C ASP A 14 16.76 -9.35 -22.70
N ARG A 15 15.68 -10.08 -22.37
CA ARG A 15 14.31 -9.76 -22.78
C ARG A 15 13.36 -10.05 -21.63
N VAL A 16 12.40 -9.16 -21.44
CA VAL A 16 11.29 -9.30 -20.50
C VAL A 16 10.03 -8.83 -21.20
N ALA A 17 8.93 -9.53 -20.97
CA ALA A 17 7.60 -9.09 -21.34
C ALA A 17 6.86 -8.75 -20.05
N VAL A 18 6.22 -7.59 -20.02
CA VAL A 18 5.37 -7.12 -18.93
C VAL A 18 3.92 -7.21 -19.42
N PHE A 19 3.06 -7.79 -18.59
CA PHE A 19 1.63 -7.95 -18.88
C PHE A 19 0.83 -7.17 -17.85
N ILE A 20 0.03 -6.22 -18.31
CA ILE A 20 -0.79 -5.37 -17.45
C ILE A 20 -2.26 -5.64 -17.79
N PRO A 21 -3.14 -5.87 -16.79
CA PRO A 21 -4.57 -5.97 -17.03
C PRO A 21 -5.11 -4.67 -17.62
N ASN A 22 -6.03 -4.78 -18.57
CA ASN A 22 -6.66 -3.62 -19.23
C ASN A 22 -8.11 -3.39 -18.78
N ASP A 23 -8.59 -4.19 -17.84
CA ASP A 23 -9.95 -4.22 -17.30
C ASP A 23 -10.00 -3.77 -15.83
N THR A 24 -9.01 -3.00 -15.39
CA THR A 24 -8.96 -2.38 -14.07
C THR A 24 -8.85 -0.85 -14.12
N ALA A 25 -9.03 -0.21 -12.97
CA ALA A 25 -8.96 1.23 -12.81
C ALA A 25 -7.59 1.79 -13.28
N PRO A 26 -7.55 2.99 -13.91
CA PRO A 26 -6.31 3.63 -14.33
C PRO A 26 -5.24 3.79 -13.25
N GLN A 27 -5.62 3.97 -11.98
CA GLN A 27 -4.66 3.97 -10.87
C GLN A 27 -3.97 2.61 -10.78
N GLU A 28 -4.74 1.51 -10.70
CA GLU A 28 -4.18 0.16 -10.62
C GLU A 28 -3.29 -0.16 -11.84
N ILE A 29 -3.69 0.26 -13.04
CA ILE A 29 -2.84 0.13 -14.24
C ILE A 29 -1.48 0.82 -14.05
N ARG A 30 -1.46 2.05 -13.51
CA ARG A 30 -0.21 2.78 -13.26
C ARG A 30 0.62 2.12 -12.16
N ASP A 31 -0.01 1.68 -11.08
CA ASP A 31 0.63 1.00 -9.97
C ASP A 31 1.34 -0.28 -10.49
N CYS A 32 0.61 -1.12 -11.23
CA CYS A 32 1.17 -2.32 -11.87
C CYS A 32 2.28 -1.97 -12.88
N LEU A 33 2.15 -0.89 -13.65
CA LEU A 33 3.22 -0.47 -14.56
C LEU A 33 4.50 -0.10 -13.82
N HIS A 34 4.38 0.62 -12.70
CA HIS A 34 5.53 0.97 -11.87
C HIS A 34 6.21 -0.27 -11.30
N GLU A 35 5.43 -1.17 -10.71
CA GLU A 35 5.92 -2.40 -10.10
C GLU A 35 6.55 -3.35 -11.12
N GLU A 36 5.80 -3.76 -12.14
CA GLU A 36 6.22 -4.78 -13.08
C GLU A 36 7.43 -4.32 -13.91
N ILE A 37 7.50 -3.03 -14.26
CA ILE A 37 8.67 -2.48 -14.95
C ILE A 37 9.87 -2.41 -14.00
N ALA A 38 9.69 -1.98 -12.75
CA ALA A 38 10.77 -1.94 -11.76
C ALA A 38 11.34 -3.35 -11.52
N GLN A 39 10.46 -4.34 -11.32
CA GLN A 39 10.83 -5.74 -11.17
C GLN A 39 11.49 -6.31 -12.43
N ALA A 40 10.99 -5.96 -13.62
CA ALA A 40 11.60 -6.34 -14.90
C ALA A 40 13.03 -5.80 -15.07
N LEU A 41 13.32 -4.61 -14.53
CA LEU A 41 14.64 -3.98 -14.56
C LEU A 41 15.55 -4.35 -13.37
N GLY A 42 14.96 -4.81 -12.27
CA GLY A 42 15.65 -4.94 -10.99
C GLY A 42 15.46 -6.29 -10.30
N PRO A 43 15.53 -6.30 -8.95
CA PRO A 43 15.20 -7.46 -8.13
C PRO A 43 13.75 -7.93 -8.34
N LEU A 44 13.54 -9.24 -8.22
CA LEU A 44 12.25 -9.93 -8.41
C LEU A 44 11.73 -10.53 -7.10
N ASN A 45 12.08 -9.97 -5.95
CA ASN A 45 11.75 -10.56 -4.65
C ASN A 45 10.71 -9.72 -3.93
N ASP A 46 9.67 -10.37 -3.43
CA ASP A 46 8.68 -9.76 -2.54
C ASP A 46 9.29 -9.64 -1.14
N LEU A 47 9.78 -8.44 -0.81
CA LEU A 47 10.42 -8.16 0.46
C LEU A 47 9.48 -7.37 1.36
N TYR A 48 8.52 -8.06 2.00
CA TYR A 48 7.52 -7.48 2.90
C TYR A 48 8.09 -6.70 4.10
N GLU A 49 9.39 -6.79 4.37
CA GLU A 49 10.06 -6.00 5.40
C GLU A 49 10.50 -4.59 4.92
N LEU A 50 10.41 -4.27 3.62
CA LEU A 50 10.82 -2.98 3.07
C LEU A 50 9.65 -2.00 3.08
N PRO A 51 9.69 -0.93 3.90
CA PRO A 51 8.58 0.02 4.01
C PRO A 51 8.59 1.13 2.95
N ASP A 52 9.67 1.32 2.19
CA ASP A 52 9.80 2.44 1.21
C ASP A 52 10.12 1.88 -0.17
N SER A 53 9.35 0.91 -0.67
CA SER A 53 9.69 0.22 -1.91
C SER A 53 8.48 -0.32 -2.63
N VAL A 54 8.47 -0.26 -3.96
CA VAL A 54 7.51 -1.03 -4.78
C VAL A 54 7.90 -2.52 -4.89
N PHE A 55 9.13 -2.91 -4.52
CA PHE A 55 9.58 -4.31 -4.53
C PHE A 55 9.02 -5.14 -3.37
N ASN A 56 8.19 -4.56 -2.50
CA ASN A 56 7.57 -5.29 -1.40
C ASN A 56 6.20 -5.90 -1.77
N ASP A 57 5.65 -5.56 -2.95
CA ASP A 57 4.35 -6.01 -3.47
C ASP A 57 3.22 -5.88 -2.42
N ASP A 58 3.18 -4.75 -1.74
CA ASP A 58 2.12 -4.43 -0.75
C ASP A 58 1.10 -3.39 -1.24
N ASN A 59 1.34 -2.80 -2.42
CA ASN A 59 0.53 -1.77 -3.09
C ASN A 59 0.32 -0.49 -2.28
N PHE A 60 1.14 -0.20 -1.27
CA PHE A 60 1.13 1.11 -0.61
C PHE A 60 1.86 2.16 -1.45
N HIS A 61 3.06 1.83 -1.94
CA HIS A 61 3.78 2.69 -2.88
C HIS A 61 3.29 2.43 -4.31
N THR A 62 2.74 3.48 -4.93
CA THR A 62 2.19 3.42 -6.29
C THR A 62 3.17 3.91 -7.36
N VAL A 63 4.30 4.46 -6.93
CA VAL A 63 5.39 4.98 -7.78
C VAL A 63 6.74 4.62 -7.16
N LEU A 64 7.78 4.51 -8.00
CA LEU A 64 9.14 4.21 -7.53
C LEU A 64 9.61 5.24 -6.51
N THR A 65 10.16 4.76 -5.40
CA THR A 65 10.72 5.57 -4.33
C THR A 65 12.18 5.92 -4.59
N GLY A 66 12.77 6.74 -3.70
CA GLY A 66 14.21 6.99 -3.72
C GLY A 66 15.02 5.70 -3.47
N PHE A 67 14.51 4.81 -2.62
CA PHE A 67 15.11 3.51 -2.39
C PHE A 67 15.06 2.63 -3.65
N ASP A 68 13.92 2.56 -4.34
CA ASP A 68 13.79 1.75 -5.56
C ASP A 68 14.76 2.22 -6.65
N MET A 69 14.83 3.53 -6.86
CA MET A 69 15.77 4.14 -7.80
C MET A 69 17.23 3.87 -7.42
N LEU A 70 17.56 3.86 -6.13
CA LEU A 70 18.89 3.47 -5.66
C LEU A 70 19.18 2.00 -5.96
N MET A 71 18.22 1.09 -5.69
CA MET A 71 18.38 -0.34 -5.99
C MET A 71 18.57 -0.59 -7.48
N LEU A 72 17.83 0.10 -8.35
CA LEU A 72 18.05 0.02 -9.80
C LEU A 72 19.46 0.51 -10.18
N ARG A 73 19.91 1.65 -9.67
CA ARG A 73 21.27 2.15 -9.94
C ARG A 73 22.36 1.19 -9.46
N VAL A 74 22.15 0.54 -8.32
CA VAL A 74 23.06 -0.51 -7.81
C VAL A 74 23.03 -1.72 -8.72
N HIS A 75 21.85 -2.16 -9.17
CA HIS A 75 21.67 -3.31 -10.07
C HIS A 75 22.47 -3.15 -11.37
N TYR A 76 22.60 -1.92 -11.86
CA TYR A 76 23.37 -1.57 -13.06
C TYR A 76 24.76 -0.97 -12.77
N ALA A 77 25.29 -1.08 -11.55
CA ALA A 77 26.63 -0.60 -11.25
C ALA A 77 27.68 -1.40 -12.05
N PRO A 78 28.71 -0.73 -12.63
CA PRO A 78 29.71 -1.38 -13.48
C PRO A 78 30.55 -2.42 -12.72
N ASP A 79 30.58 -2.32 -11.39
CA ASP A 79 31.24 -3.24 -10.48
C ASP A 79 30.52 -4.61 -10.40
N LEU A 80 29.26 -4.70 -10.84
CA LEU A 80 28.42 -5.89 -10.82
C LEU A 80 28.23 -6.48 -12.22
N ALA A 81 28.22 -7.81 -12.32
CA ALA A 81 27.91 -8.52 -13.56
C ALA A 81 27.05 -9.76 -13.28
N SER A 82 26.25 -10.15 -14.28
CA SER A 82 25.49 -11.39 -14.28
C SER A 82 26.38 -12.60 -14.00
N GLY A 83 25.90 -13.53 -13.15
CA GLY A 83 26.62 -14.73 -12.76
C GLY A 83 27.56 -14.59 -11.56
N MET A 84 27.70 -13.39 -10.99
CA MET A 84 28.41 -13.21 -9.72
C MET A 84 27.75 -13.98 -8.58
N THR A 85 28.57 -14.54 -7.69
CA THR A 85 28.07 -15.20 -6.47
C THR A 85 27.54 -14.16 -5.48
N ARG A 86 26.63 -14.58 -4.59
CA ARG A 86 26.11 -13.73 -3.51
C ARG A 86 27.24 -13.08 -2.68
N ALA A 87 28.29 -13.85 -2.37
CA ALA A 87 29.44 -13.33 -1.63
C ALA A 87 30.24 -12.29 -2.42
N ALA A 88 30.42 -12.50 -3.73
CA ALA A 88 31.12 -11.55 -4.60
C ALA A 88 30.35 -10.23 -4.73
N VAL A 89 29.01 -10.29 -4.85
CA VAL A 89 28.16 -9.09 -4.83
C VAL A 89 28.24 -8.40 -3.48
N ALA A 90 28.02 -9.14 -2.38
CA ALA A 90 28.04 -8.58 -1.02
C ALA A 90 29.35 -7.85 -0.69
N ALA A 91 30.50 -8.35 -1.15
CA ALA A 91 31.79 -7.71 -0.96
C ALA A 91 31.93 -6.36 -1.70
N ARG A 92 31.17 -6.13 -2.78
CA ARG A 92 31.22 -4.90 -3.60
C ARG A 92 30.19 -3.85 -3.19
N LEU A 93 29.06 -4.29 -2.61
CA LEU A 93 27.96 -3.41 -2.23
C LEU A 93 28.37 -2.19 -1.38
N PRO A 94 29.24 -2.32 -0.35
CA PRO A 94 29.60 -1.16 0.49
C PRO A 94 30.18 0.01 -0.31
N ALA A 95 31.13 -0.24 -1.21
CA ALA A 95 31.75 0.79 -2.03
C ALA A 95 30.77 1.40 -3.05
N ILE A 96 29.90 0.57 -3.63
CA ILE A 96 28.85 1.03 -4.55
C ILE A 96 27.87 1.96 -3.80
N PHE A 97 27.42 1.57 -2.61
CA PHE A 97 26.49 2.37 -1.81
C PHE A 97 27.10 3.68 -1.32
N ALA A 98 28.35 3.68 -0.84
CA ALA A 98 29.05 4.91 -0.45
C ALA A 98 29.16 5.90 -1.62
N ARG A 99 29.35 5.40 -2.85
CA ARG A 99 29.40 6.22 -4.07
C ARG A 99 28.03 6.74 -4.50
N LEU A 100 26.98 5.91 -4.43
CA LEU A 100 25.64 6.25 -4.95
C LEU A 100 24.76 7.00 -3.94
N ASN A 101 24.96 6.76 -2.64
CA ASN A 101 24.20 7.35 -1.54
C ASN A 101 25.11 7.58 -0.31
N PRO A 102 26.06 8.53 -0.37
CA PRO A 102 26.99 8.79 0.73
C PRO A 102 26.29 9.20 2.04
N ALA A 103 25.15 9.90 1.95
CA ALA A 103 24.35 10.27 3.12
C ALA A 103 23.73 9.06 3.86
N GLY A 104 23.64 7.90 3.19
CA GLY A 104 23.14 6.66 3.76
C GLY A 104 24.20 5.83 4.48
N GLU A 105 25.47 6.26 4.46
CA GLU A 105 26.55 5.55 5.14
C GLU A 105 26.40 5.68 6.66
N ARG A 106 25.93 4.61 7.29
CA ARG A 106 25.69 4.52 8.73
C ARG A 106 26.16 3.17 9.27
N PRO A 107 26.48 3.07 10.57
CA PRO A 107 26.76 1.78 11.20
C PRO A 107 25.63 0.78 10.92
N ALA A 108 26.00 -0.48 10.67
CA ALA A 108 25.02 -1.53 10.46
C ALA A 108 24.07 -1.61 11.65
N GLY A 109 22.76 -1.61 11.37
CA GLY A 109 21.75 -1.88 12.37
C GLY A 109 21.78 -3.35 12.83
N PRO A 110 20.98 -3.70 13.85
CA PRO A 110 20.79 -5.10 14.21
C PRO A 110 20.24 -5.90 13.01
N PRO A 111 20.58 -7.19 12.89
CA PRO A 111 20.03 -8.05 11.85
C PRO A 111 18.50 -8.04 11.88
N VAL A 112 17.88 -7.92 10.71
CA VAL A 112 16.42 -8.01 10.56
C VAL A 112 16.00 -9.48 10.68
N ASP A 113 14.99 -9.76 11.50
CA ASP A 113 14.40 -11.11 11.59
C ASP A 113 13.83 -11.52 10.21
N PRO A 114 14.28 -12.62 9.59
CA PRO A 114 13.82 -13.01 8.26
C PRO A 114 12.33 -13.28 8.19
N THR A 115 11.69 -12.84 7.10
CA THR A 115 10.29 -13.15 6.82
C THR A 115 10.11 -14.64 6.49
N PRO A 116 9.38 -15.43 7.32
CA PRO A 116 9.27 -16.86 7.11
C PRO A 116 8.24 -17.14 6.01
N ARG A 117 8.45 -18.23 5.25
CA ARG A 117 7.53 -18.64 4.17
C ARG A 117 6.08 -18.87 4.62
N VAL A 118 5.86 -19.18 5.89
CA VAL A 118 4.50 -19.33 6.45
C VAL A 118 3.75 -17.99 6.49
N PHE A 119 4.46 -16.88 6.70
CA PHE A 119 3.87 -15.53 6.66
C PHE A 119 3.51 -15.16 5.23
N VAL A 120 4.48 -15.30 4.30
CA VAL A 120 4.28 -15.03 2.86
C VAL A 120 3.03 -15.76 2.34
N ARG A 121 2.94 -17.08 2.56
CA ARG A 121 1.77 -17.86 2.13
C ARG A 121 0.45 -17.42 2.77
N ALA A 122 0.48 -16.91 4.00
CA ALA A 122 -0.72 -16.42 4.68
C ALA A 122 -1.19 -15.10 4.06
N VAL A 123 -0.27 -14.20 3.74
CA VAL A 123 -0.53 -12.95 3.03
C VAL A 123 -1.05 -13.21 1.62
N GLU A 124 -0.34 -14.03 0.82
CA GLU A 124 -0.76 -14.41 -0.53
C GLU A 124 -2.16 -15.04 -0.55
N ALA A 125 -2.47 -15.91 0.42
CA ALA A 125 -3.79 -16.54 0.51
C ALA A 125 -4.89 -15.57 1.00
N ALA A 126 -4.53 -14.48 1.68
CA ALA A 126 -5.47 -13.45 2.12
C ALA A 126 -5.81 -12.49 0.99
N LEU A 127 -4.81 -12.04 0.24
CA LEU A 127 -4.93 -10.97 -0.75
C LEU A 127 -5.11 -11.49 -2.18
N GLY A 128 -4.65 -12.70 -2.46
CA GLY A 128 -4.68 -13.29 -3.79
C GLY A 128 -6.10 -13.45 -4.37
N PRO A 129 -6.20 -13.63 -5.69
CA PRO A 129 -7.48 -13.69 -6.40
C PRO A 129 -8.24 -15.01 -6.19
N ARG A 130 -7.61 -16.01 -5.55
CA ARG A 130 -8.16 -17.35 -5.35
C ARG A 130 -8.62 -17.56 -3.91
N GLY A 131 -9.67 -18.38 -3.75
CA GLY A 131 -10.17 -18.82 -2.44
C GLY A 131 -11.46 -18.14 -2.01
N SER A 132 -12.23 -18.81 -1.15
CA SER A 132 -13.49 -18.26 -0.65
C SER A 132 -13.25 -17.07 0.28
N PRO A 133 -14.21 -16.14 0.41
CA PRO A 133 -14.10 -15.03 1.36
C PRO A 133 -13.78 -15.46 2.80
N SER A 134 -14.27 -16.64 3.21
CA SER A 134 -13.98 -17.20 4.54
C SER A 134 -12.52 -17.65 4.66
N ALA A 135 -12.01 -18.34 3.63
CA ALA A 135 -10.62 -18.79 3.62
C ALA A 135 -9.64 -17.61 3.63
N ARG A 136 -9.94 -16.54 2.88
CA ARG A 136 -9.14 -15.30 2.84
C ARG A 136 -9.07 -14.62 4.21
N ARG A 137 -10.22 -14.49 4.91
CA ARG A 137 -10.25 -13.97 6.29
C ARG A 137 -9.43 -14.84 7.26
N SER A 138 -9.58 -16.16 7.18
CA SER A 138 -8.78 -17.07 8.02
C SER A 138 -7.28 -16.96 7.71
N ALA A 139 -6.89 -16.70 6.46
CA ALA A 139 -5.50 -16.48 6.09
C ALA A 139 -4.95 -15.17 6.65
N ALA A 140 -5.71 -14.08 6.57
CA ALA A 140 -5.33 -12.80 7.16
C ALA A 140 -5.19 -12.89 8.69
N ALA A 141 -6.11 -13.59 9.37
CA ALA A 141 -6.00 -13.85 10.81
C ALA A 141 -4.69 -14.59 11.16
N ARG A 142 -4.34 -15.63 10.38
CA ARG A 142 -3.06 -16.34 10.56
C ARG A 142 -1.85 -15.43 10.36
N ALA A 143 -1.87 -14.51 9.40
CA ALA A 143 -0.78 -13.56 9.21
C ALA A 143 -0.60 -12.66 10.45
N VAL A 144 -1.69 -12.17 11.03
CA VAL A 144 -1.69 -11.40 12.29
C VAL A 144 -1.17 -12.23 13.46
N ASP A 145 -1.55 -13.49 13.58
CA ASP A 145 -1.05 -14.38 14.64
C ASP A 145 0.46 -14.64 14.52
N ILE A 146 0.97 -14.79 13.30
CA ILE A 146 2.41 -14.92 13.05
C ILE A 146 3.15 -13.66 13.50
N VAL A 147 2.69 -12.47 13.08
CA VAL A 147 3.24 -11.17 13.52
C VAL A 147 3.31 -11.09 15.05
N ARG A 148 2.21 -11.42 15.73
CA ARG A 148 2.12 -11.39 17.20
C ARG A 148 3.09 -12.36 17.86
N SER A 149 3.14 -13.60 17.39
CA SER A 149 4.05 -14.62 17.94
C SER A 149 5.54 -14.29 17.75
N ARG A 150 5.87 -13.54 16.69
CA ARG A 150 7.22 -13.03 16.43
C ARG A 150 7.54 -11.74 17.17
N GLY A 151 6.54 -11.05 17.71
CA GLY A 151 6.69 -9.75 18.35
C GLY A 151 7.08 -8.63 17.38
N TRP A 152 6.77 -8.78 16.09
CA TRP A 152 7.08 -7.76 15.09
C TRP A 152 6.26 -6.49 15.29
N ARG A 153 6.91 -5.35 15.02
CA ARG A 153 6.32 -4.00 15.08
C ARG A 153 6.70 -3.16 13.85
N ASP A 154 7.11 -3.83 12.78
CA ASP A 154 7.57 -3.24 11.53
C ASP A 154 6.48 -3.33 10.44
N GLU A 155 6.87 -3.09 9.19
CA GLU A 155 5.99 -3.06 8.01
C GLU A 155 5.07 -4.28 7.93
N ARG A 156 5.60 -5.46 8.28
CA ARG A 156 4.85 -6.73 8.24
C ARG A 156 3.69 -6.73 9.22
N ALA A 157 3.88 -6.11 10.38
CA ALA A 157 2.84 -5.98 11.38
C ALA A 157 1.73 -5.03 10.92
N GLY A 158 2.12 -3.86 10.41
CA GLY A 158 1.20 -2.87 9.86
C GLY A 158 0.37 -3.45 8.71
N PHE A 159 1.04 -4.06 7.74
CA PHE A 159 0.41 -4.63 6.55
C PHE A 159 -0.56 -5.78 6.89
N ALA A 160 -0.15 -6.73 7.74
CA ALA A 160 -1.02 -7.85 8.12
C ALA A 160 -2.30 -7.37 8.84
N LEU A 161 -2.18 -6.38 9.71
CA LEU A 161 -3.31 -5.78 10.42
C LEU A 161 -4.23 -5.00 9.48
N TYR A 162 -3.66 -4.21 8.55
CA TYR A 162 -4.41 -3.50 7.53
C TYR A 162 -5.21 -4.46 6.62
N ALA A 163 -4.54 -5.50 6.09
CA ALA A 163 -5.17 -6.53 5.27
C ALA A 163 -6.29 -7.27 6.01
N PHE A 164 -6.06 -7.60 7.28
CA PHE A 164 -7.09 -8.22 8.14
C PHE A 164 -8.30 -7.30 8.34
N GLY A 165 -8.07 -6.02 8.65
CA GLY A 165 -9.13 -5.02 8.80
C GLY A 165 -10.02 -4.94 7.55
N ARG A 166 -9.40 -4.83 6.36
CA ARG A 166 -10.13 -4.76 5.08
C ARG A 166 -11.03 -5.97 4.83
N LEU A 167 -10.56 -7.16 5.15
CA LEU A 167 -11.27 -8.41 4.87
C LEU A 167 -12.42 -8.70 5.84
N ILE A 168 -12.43 -8.09 7.02
CA ILE A 168 -13.46 -8.32 8.04
C ILE A 168 -14.43 -7.15 8.24
N GLN A 169 -14.14 -5.96 7.74
CA GLN A 169 -14.91 -4.75 8.02
C GLN A 169 -16.42 -4.86 7.79
N SER A 170 -16.84 -5.64 6.78
CA SER A 170 -18.27 -5.84 6.48
C SER A 170 -18.97 -6.83 7.40
N ARG A 171 -18.21 -7.58 8.22
CA ARG A 171 -18.71 -8.59 9.17
C ARG A 171 -18.56 -8.15 10.61
N ASP A 172 -17.46 -7.49 10.92
CA ASP A 172 -17.11 -7.06 12.27
C ASP A 172 -16.37 -5.71 12.19
N ALA A 173 -17.15 -4.63 12.26
CA ALA A 173 -16.64 -3.26 12.20
C ALA A 173 -15.74 -2.94 13.41
N THR A 174 -16.06 -3.47 14.59
CA THR A 174 -15.27 -3.24 15.81
C THR A 174 -13.89 -3.88 15.71
N ALA A 175 -13.84 -5.15 15.31
CA ALA A 175 -12.57 -5.84 15.11
C ALA A 175 -11.75 -5.21 13.96
N ALA A 176 -12.40 -4.78 12.88
CA ALA A 176 -11.73 -4.08 11.78
C ALA A 176 -11.11 -2.77 12.25
N GLN A 177 -11.85 -1.95 13.00
CA GLN A 177 -11.33 -0.69 13.54
C GLN A 177 -10.15 -0.94 14.49
N ALA A 178 -10.23 -1.95 15.36
CA ALA A 178 -9.10 -2.32 16.22
C ALA A 178 -7.87 -2.75 15.41
N ALA A 179 -8.06 -3.48 14.31
CA ALA A 179 -6.98 -3.85 13.40
C ALA A 179 -6.34 -2.63 12.72
N TYR A 180 -7.14 -1.70 12.21
CA TYR A 180 -6.62 -0.46 11.61
C TYR A 180 -5.88 0.43 12.61
N LEU A 181 -6.36 0.55 13.85
CA LEU A 181 -5.64 1.29 14.90
C LEU A 181 -4.29 0.62 15.22
N GLY A 182 -4.25 -0.72 15.27
CA GLY A 182 -3.01 -1.46 15.42
C GLY A 182 -2.06 -1.28 14.23
N ALA A 183 -2.59 -1.28 13.01
CA ALA A 183 -1.82 -1.04 11.79
C ALA A 183 -1.20 0.35 11.79
N ARG A 184 -2.00 1.38 12.13
CA ARG A 184 -1.54 2.76 12.25
C ARG A 184 -0.41 2.88 13.26
N ALA A 185 -0.55 2.28 14.45
CA ALA A 185 0.48 2.30 15.48
C ALA A 185 1.80 1.64 15.02
N ALA A 186 1.73 0.59 14.20
CA ALA A 186 2.92 -0.01 13.60
C ALA A 186 3.59 0.94 12.60
N PHE A 187 2.82 1.55 11.69
CA PHE A 187 3.36 2.50 10.71
C PHE A 187 3.82 3.84 11.31
N ASP A 188 3.24 4.27 12.44
CA ASP A 188 3.72 5.46 13.18
C ASP A 188 5.15 5.28 13.70
N ALA A 189 5.56 4.04 13.98
CA ALA A 189 6.91 3.73 14.43
C ALA A 189 7.95 3.69 13.28
N ILE A 190 7.52 3.83 12.03
CA ILE A 190 8.37 3.69 10.83
C ILE A 190 8.53 5.07 10.16
N PRO A 191 9.76 5.63 10.15
CA PRO A 191 10.05 6.83 9.38
C PRO A 191 9.82 6.59 7.88
N GLY A 192 9.11 7.51 7.20
CA GLY A 192 8.81 7.37 5.76
C GLY A 192 7.51 6.62 5.44
N ALA A 193 6.84 6.02 6.43
CA ALA A 193 5.60 5.27 6.20
C ALA A 193 4.34 6.16 6.08
N GLU A 194 4.47 7.38 5.54
CA GLU A 194 3.35 8.32 5.47
C GLU A 194 2.20 7.81 4.59
N ILE A 195 2.50 7.10 3.50
CA ILE A 195 1.46 6.60 2.59
C ILE A 195 0.71 5.41 3.17
N GLN A 196 1.39 4.52 3.88
CA GLN A 196 0.79 3.43 4.65
C GLN A 196 -0.19 3.99 5.69
N ARG A 197 0.24 5.00 6.45
CA ARG A 197 -0.63 5.70 7.40
C ARG A 197 -1.84 6.31 6.70
N ALA A 198 -1.67 6.97 5.57
CA ALA A 198 -2.79 7.55 4.81
C ALA A 198 -3.81 6.51 4.33
N GLN A 199 -3.33 5.33 3.89
CA GLN A 199 -4.18 4.21 3.48
C GLN A 199 -4.95 3.59 4.65
N VAL A 200 -4.37 3.56 5.85
CA VAL A 200 -5.05 3.15 7.09
C VAL A 200 -6.01 4.23 7.60
N ASP A 201 -5.68 5.50 7.36
CA ASP A 201 -6.45 6.65 7.83
C ASP A 201 -7.79 6.81 7.10
N LEU A 202 -7.87 6.41 5.83
CA LEU A 202 -9.12 6.42 5.07
C LEU A 202 -10.25 5.60 5.74
N PRO A 203 -10.09 4.30 6.05
CA PRO A 203 -11.14 3.54 6.75
C PRO A 203 -11.40 4.07 8.16
N LEU A 204 -10.39 4.59 8.87
CA LEU A 204 -10.59 5.22 10.18
C LEU A 204 -11.44 6.51 10.09
N ALA A 205 -11.22 7.34 9.08
CA ALA A 205 -12.04 8.52 8.80
C ALA A 205 -13.47 8.13 8.43
N THR A 206 -13.63 7.06 7.65
CA THR A 206 -14.95 6.52 7.28
C THR A 206 -15.70 5.97 8.50
N PHE A 207 -15.02 5.32 9.44
CA PHE A 207 -15.62 4.89 10.71
C PHE A 207 -15.99 6.06 11.62
N ALA A 208 -15.20 7.13 11.65
CA ALA A 208 -15.57 8.35 12.37
C ALA A 208 -16.84 8.96 11.76
N LEU A 209 -16.89 9.07 10.43
CA LEU A 209 -18.05 9.55 9.69
C LEU A 209 -19.31 8.71 9.99
N SER A 210 -19.20 7.38 9.96
CA SER A 210 -20.36 6.49 10.19
C SER A 210 -20.93 6.57 11.60
N ARG A 211 -20.17 7.09 12.57
CA ARG A 211 -20.63 7.35 13.95
C ARG A 211 -21.11 8.80 14.15
N GLY A 212 -21.16 9.61 13.10
CA GLY A 212 -21.50 11.02 13.18
C GLY A 212 -20.39 11.93 13.71
N ASP A 213 -19.17 11.41 13.92
CA ASP A 213 -18.01 12.21 14.36
C ASP A 213 -17.33 12.88 13.16
N ALA A 214 -18.05 13.86 12.59
CA ALA A 214 -17.60 14.63 11.46
C ALA A 214 -16.28 15.41 11.71
N PRO A 215 -16.05 16.04 12.88
CA PRO A 215 -14.77 16.70 13.17
C PRO A 215 -13.57 15.75 13.08
N ALA A 216 -13.67 14.55 13.66
CA ALA A 216 -12.59 13.57 13.57
C ALA A 216 -12.38 13.07 12.13
N ALA A 217 -13.46 12.82 11.39
CA ALA A 217 -13.37 12.39 9.98
C ALA A 217 -12.62 13.43 9.11
N ILE A 218 -12.94 14.72 9.26
CA ILE A 218 -12.26 15.82 8.55
C ILE A 218 -10.78 15.87 8.94
N GLN A 219 -10.48 15.80 10.24
CA GLN A 219 -9.10 15.88 10.73
C GLN A 219 -8.24 14.74 10.16
N ILE A 220 -8.73 13.50 10.24
CA ILE A 220 -8.03 12.31 9.73
C ILE A 220 -7.85 12.42 8.21
N ALA A 221 -8.91 12.74 7.47
CA ALA A 221 -8.84 12.81 6.01
C ALA A 221 -7.84 13.87 5.53
N ARG A 222 -7.91 15.09 6.07
CA ARG A 222 -6.99 16.19 5.71
C ARG A 222 -5.54 15.89 6.05
N ALA A 223 -5.28 15.21 7.17
CA ALA A 223 -3.92 14.82 7.56
C ALA A 223 -3.31 13.79 6.61
N ALA A 224 -4.13 12.91 6.02
CA ALA A 224 -3.70 11.87 5.09
C ALA A 224 -3.45 12.38 3.65
N MET A 225 -4.17 13.41 3.20
CA MET A 225 -4.11 13.92 1.81
C MET A 225 -2.69 14.30 1.32
N PRO A 226 -1.82 14.98 2.10
CA PRO A 226 -0.48 15.31 1.64
C PRO A 226 0.36 14.08 1.28
N ALA A 227 0.21 12.98 2.02
CA ALA A 227 0.91 11.75 1.75
C ALA A 227 0.40 11.07 0.47
N ALA A 228 -0.92 10.97 0.31
CA ALA A 228 -1.55 10.46 -0.91
C ALA A 228 -1.11 11.26 -2.15
N ARG A 229 -1.01 12.59 -2.04
CA ARG A 229 -0.51 13.46 -3.11
C ARG A 229 0.95 13.23 -3.45
N ARG A 230 1.84 13.12 -2.45
CA ARG A 230 3.27 12.82 -2.69
C ARG A 230 3.46 11.46 -3.33
N ALA A 231 2.66 10.49 -2.94
CA ALA A 231 2.66 9.15 -3.51
C ALA A 231 2.00 9.08 -4.89
N GLN A 232 1.38 10.15 -5.39
CA GLN A 232 0.63 10.16 -6.66
C GLN A 232 -0.54 9.15 -6.68
N ASN A 233 -1.12 8.84 -5.52
CA ASN A 233 -2.27 7.96 -5.41
C ASN A 233 -3.57 8.79 -5.51
N ALA A 234 -4.09 8.89 -6.74
CA ALA A 234 -5.26 9.71 -7.03
C ALA A 234 -6.58 9.09 -6.57
N ALA A 235 -6.67 7.75 -6.57
CA ALA A 235 -7.83 7.04 -6.03
C ALA A 235 -7.99 7.35 -4.53
N LEU A 236 -6.92 7.20 -3.75
CA LEU A 236 -6.90 7.53 -2.33
C LEU A 236 -7.21 9.00 -2.07
N LEU A 237 -6.64 9.93 -2.87
CA LEU A 237 -6.96 11.35 -2.77
C LEU A 237 -8.46 11.62 -2.97
N ALA A 238 -9.07 11.01 -3.99
CA ALA A 238 -10.49 11.16 -4.26
C ALA A 238 -11.34 10.65 -3.08
N GLU A 239 -11.03 9.47 -2.54
CA GLU A 239 -11.72 8.87 -1.39
C GLU A 239 -11.60 9.72 -0.12
N LEU A 240 -10.41 10.24 0.18
CA LEU A 240 -10.19 11.14 1.32
C LEU A 240 -10.98 12.44 1.16
N GLN A 241 -10.98 13.04 -0.02
CA GLN A 241 -11.74 14.28 -0.29
C GLN A 241 -13.25 14.05 -0.25
N ARG A 242 -13.72 12.87 -0.67
CA ARG A 242 -15.13 12.51 -0.51
C ARG A 242 -15.53 12.26 0.92
N THR A 243 -14.66 11.66 1.72
CA THR A 243 -14.87 11.51 3.15
C THR A 243 -14.97 12.87 3.84
N GLU A 244 -14.08 13.81 3.49
CA GLU A 244 -14.14 15.19 3.96
C GLU A 244 -15.45 15.89 3.55
N ALA A 245 -15.84 15.79 2.27
CA ALA A 245 -17.06 16.40 1.76
C ALA A 245 -18.31 15.91 2.50
N ALA A 246 -18.42 14.60 2.75
CA ALA A 246 -19.51 14.01 3.51
C ALA A 246 -19.54 14.55 4.96
N ALA A 247 -18.39 14.58 5.63
CA ALA A 247 -18.29 15.11 6.99
C ALA A 247 -18.62 16.61 7.08
N LEU A 248 -18.17 17.41 6.12
CA LEU A 248 -18.52 18.84 6.04
C LEU A 248 -20.03 19.04 5.88
N ARG A 249 -20.69 18.18 5.10
CA ARG A 249 -22.15 18.23 4.90
C ARG A 249 -22.92 17.93 6.19
N LEU A 250 -22.46 16.95 6.98
CA LEU A 250 -23.03 16.68 8.33
C LEU A 250 -22.89 17.85 9.30
N LEU A 251 -21.88 18.71 9.13
CA LEU A 251 -21.70 19.93 9.92
C LEU A 251 -22.49 21.13 9.38
N GLY A 252 -23.31 20.95 8.33
CA GLY A 252 -24.03 22.04 7.66
C GLY A 252 -23.15 22.95 6.81
N ARG A 253 -21.88 22.58 6.54
CA ARG A 253 -20.91 23.38 5.77
C ARG A 253 -21.02 23.10 4.27
N GLY A 254 -22.20 23.34 3.71
CA GLY A 254 -22.57 22.93 2.34
C GLY A 254 -21.63 23.43 1.24
N ALA A 255 -21.25 24.71 1.27
CA ALA A 255 -20.36 25.29 0.25
C ALA A 255 -18.97 24.64 0.23
N GLU A 256 -18.41 24.36 1.40
CA GLU A 256 -17.12 23.67 1.53
C GLU A 256 -17.23 22.20 1.12
N ALA A 257 -18.33 21.55 1.49
CA ALA A 257 -18.63 20.18 1.09
C ALA A 257 -18.76 20.04 -0.43
N ASP A 258 -19.34 21.02 -1.12
CA ASP A 258 -19.48 21.04 -2.57
C ASP A 258 -18.14 21.30 -3.27
N ALA A 259 -17.29 22.17 -2.71
CA ALA A 259 -15.94 22.41 -3.19
C ALA A 259 -15.07 21.14 -3.07
N ALA A 260 -15.02 20.52 -1.88
CA ALA A 260 -14.26 19.28 -1.66
C ALA A 260 -14.75 18.14 -2.56
N ARG A 261 -16.07 18.05 -2.78
CA ARG A 261 -16.67 17.11 -3.73
C ARG A 261 -16.20 17.35 -5.16
N LEU A 262 -16.22 18.60 -5.62
CA LEU A 262 -15.80 18.93 -6.99
C LEU A 262 -14.33 18.58 -7.22
N ASP A 263 -13.46 18.91 -6.28
CA ASP A 263 -12.04 18.54 -6.33
C ASP A 263 -11.85 17.02 -6.39
N SER A 264 -12.63 16.27 -5.59
CA SER A 264 -12.58 14.80 -5.60
C SER A 264 -12.90 14.20 -6.97
N LEU A 265 -13.80 14.81 -7.75
CA LEU A 265 -14.17 14.30 -9.07
C LEU A 265 -13.03 14.43 -10.08
N GLY A 266 -12.18 15.46 -9.95
CA GLY A 266 -10.98 15.61 -10.77
C GLY A 266 -9.99 14.45 -10.53
N TRP A 267 -9.73 14.14 -9.26
CA TRP A 267 -8.88 13.01 -8.89
C TRP A 267 -9.53 11.65 -9.18
N ALA A 268 -10.83 11.51 -8.97
CA ALA A 268 -11.60 10.30 -9.28
C ALA A 268 -11.52 9.98 -10.77
N ARG A 269 -11.58 10.99 -11.65
CA ARG A 269 -11.40 10.77 -13.09
C ARG A 269 -10.00 10.28 -13.45
N TYR A 270 -8.98 10.77 -12.77
CA TYR A 270 -7.60 10.33 -12.99
C TYR A 270 -7.32 8.95 -12.36
N GLY A 271 -7.92 8.65 -11.21
CA GLY A 271 -7.75 7.40 -10.46
C GLY A 271 -8.60 6.24 -10.97
N PHE A 272 -9.91 6.46 -11.11
CA PHE A 272 -10.88 5.43 -11.47
C PHE A 272 -11.23 5.41 -12.96
N GLY A 273 -10.98 6.48 -13.72
CA GLY A 273 -11.17 6.45 -15.17
C GLY A 273 -12.58 6.73 -15.65
N SER A 274 -13.35 5.67 -15.90
CA SER A 274 -14.60 5.79 -16.67
C SER A 274 -15.70 6.56 -15.90
N VAL A 275 -16.66 7.12 -16.63
CA VAL A 275 -17.83 7.79 -16.03
C VAL A 275 -18.61 6.83 -15.15
N GLU A 276 -18.69 5.55 -15.53
CA GLU A 276 -19.36 4.51 -14.76
C GLU A 276 -18.66 4.24 -13.42
N GLU A 277 -17.33 4.11 -13.43
CA GLU A 277 -16.56 3.90 -12.20
C GLU A 277 -16.64 5.11 -11.25
N ILE A 278 -16.61 6.33 -11.80
CA ILE A 278 -16.84 7.55 -11.02
C ILE A 278 -18.26 7.57 -10.44
N ALA A 279 -19.26 7.12 -11.18
CA ALA A 279 -20.64 7.04 -10.69
C ALA A 279 -20.79 6.01 -9.56
N ASN A 280 -20.12 4.85 -9.67
CA ASN A 280 -20.08 3.83 -8.63
C ASN A 280 -19.37 4.33 -7.37
N PHE A 281 -18.24 5.03 -7.53
CA PHE A 281 -17.55 5.75 -6.47
C PHE A 281 -18.47 6.77 -5.78
N ASP A 282 -19.18 7.60 -6.54
CA ASP A 282 -20.14 8.56 -5.98
C ASP A 282 -21.30 7.88 -5.23
N ALA A 283 -21.77 6.73 -5.70
CA ALA A 283 -22.87 5.99 -5.10
C ALA A 283 -22.51 5.36 -3.74
N SER A 284 -21.26 4.91 -3.58
CA SER A 284 -20.78 4.33 -2.31
C SER A 284 -20.79 5.39 -1.19
N PHE A 285 -20.36 6.63 -1.49
CA PHE A 285 -20.35 7.72 -0.53
C PHE A 285 -21.74 8.23 -0.17
N ARG A 286 -22.69 8.28 -1.11
CA ARG A 286 -24.09 8.61 -0.78
C ARG A 286 -24.71 7.62 0.23
N SER A 287 -24.27 6.37 0.19
CA SER A 287 -24.73 5.36 1.15
C SER A 287 -24.13 5.59 2.54
N LEU A 288 -22.86 6.03 2.62
CA LEU A 288 -22.21 6.42 3.87
C LEU A 288 -22.83 7.69 4.48
N GLU A 289 -23.11 8.72 3.66
CA GLU A 289 -23.78 9.95 4.10
C GLU A 289 -25.13 9.64 4.77
N ARG A 290 -25.96 8.80 4.14
CA ARG A 290 -27.26 8.38 4.70
C ARG A 290 -27.14 7.65 6.03
N LEU A 291 -26.15 6.77 6.19
CA LEU A 291 -25.92 6.05 7.45
C LEU A 291 -25.51 7.00 8.58
N ALA A 292 -24.70 8.01 8.27
CA ALA A 292 -24.27 9.00 9.23
C ALA A 292 -25.42 9.93 9.67
N GLU A 293 -26.31 10.32 8.76
CA GLU A 293 -27.51 11.11 9.07
C GLU A 293 -28.47 10.37 10.03
N VAL A 294 -28.67 9.06 9.82
CA VAL A 294 -29.51 8.24 10.72
C VAL A 294 -28.92 8.14 12.12
N THR A 295 -27.59 8.17 12.26
CA THR A 295 -26.91 8.05 13.56
C THR A 295 -26.94 9.36 14.37
N GLN A 296 -27.29 10.49 13.75
CA GLN A 296 -27.46 11.78 14.44
C GLN A 296 -28.89 11.99 14.98
N GLN A 297 -29.85 11.13 14.62
CA GLN A 297 -31.25 11.17 15.11
C GLN A 297 -31.43 10.29 16.35
#